data_AF-A0A514XFV9-F1
#
_entry.id   AF-A0A514XFV9-F1
#
_cell.length_a   1.000
_cell.length_b   1.000
_cell.length_c   1.000
_cell.angle_alpha   90.00
_cell.angle_beta   90.00
_cell.angle_gamma   90.00
#
_symmetry.space_group_name_H-M   'P 1'
#
loop_
_entity.id
_entity.type
_entity.pdbx_description
1 polymer ?
#
loop_
_entity_poly.entity_id
_entity_poly.type
_entity_poly.pdbx_seq_one_letter_code
_entity_poly.pdbx_strand_id
1 'polypeptide(L)'
;MKRLVVSVLLMAISLSADAKVTVKDVKYYRDLTNSLRSEATFKVPMIGMEQIFTYQLKLAAPIYPKPIVSDSSLGLDSKKSYRTFFDRIFLDDNSHVVINGEDIPLTCVFIDGQDNRYSGVTDPRFPQFIMRVYLVANDYTCTGPLNPGFPKNGGKAEMWDTYIYFEIKDPTIMLPVEAKIRYRWNEFHAVLVR
;
A
#
# COMPACT_ATOMS: atom_id res chain seq x y z
N MET A 1 -0.81 66.29 42.32
CA MET A 1 -1.57 65.36 41.44
C MET A 1 -0.60 64.33 40.88
N LYS A 2 -0.65 63.08 41.33
CA LYS A 2 0.19 61.97 40.82
C LYS A 2 -0.73 61.01 40.07
N ARG A 3 -0.49 60.84 38.76
CA ARG A 3 -1.23 59.88 37.92
C ARG A 3 -0.57 58.51 38.04
N LEU A 4 -1.34 57.54 38.56
CA LEU A 4 -0.98 56.13 38.62
C LEU A 4 -1.25 55.52 37.24
N VAL A 5 -0.21 55.10 36.53
CA VAL A 5 -0.32 54.39 35.25
C VAL A 5 -0.43 52.91 35.58
N VAL A 6 -1.62 52.33 35.41
CA VAL A 6 -1.85 50.90 35.55
C VAL A 6 -1.54 50.23 34.22
N SER A 7 -0.38 49.58 34.13
CA SER A 7 -0.01 48.72 33.00
C SER A 7 -0.72 47.37 33.15
N VAL A 8 -1.76 47.15 32.35
CA VAL A 8 -2.42 45.85 32.23
C VAL A 8 -1.54 44.94 31.37
N LEU A 9 -0.89 43.98 32.02
CA LEU A 9 -0.11 42.94 31.37
C LEU A 9 -1.09 41.91 30.78
N LEU A 10 -1.37 41.99 29.47
CA LEU A 10 -2.10 40.94 28.75
C LEU A 10 -1.20 39.70 28.67
N MET A 11 -1.43 38.71 29.54
CA MET A 11 -0.95 37.35 29.31
C MET A 11 -1.67 36.79 28.10
N ALA A 12 -0.98 36.75 26.95
CA ALA A 12 -1.40 35.98 25.79
C ALA A 12 -1.38 34.50 26.18
N ILE A 13 -2.54 33.96 26.54
CA ILE A 13 -2.72 32.52 26.74
C ILE A 13 -2.58 31.89 25.35
N SER A 14 -1.40 31.35 25.06
CA SER A 14 -1.16 30.48 23.91
C SER A 14 -1.99 29.22 24.07
N LEU A 15 -3.24 29.25 23.60
CA LEU A 15 -4.04 28.06 23.37
C LEU A 15 -3.38 27.27 22.24
N SER A 16 -2.40 26.45 22.59
CA SER A 16 -1.93 25.38 21.71
C SER A 16 -3.09 24.41 21.54
N ALA A 17 -3.81 24.54 20.43
CA ALA A 17 -4.78 23.55 20.02
C ALA A 17 -4.02 22.25 19.71
N ASP A 18 -3.96 21.34 20.69
CA ASP A 18 -3.56 19.97 20.45
C ASP A 18 -4.57 19.39 19.45
N ALA A 19 -4.16 19.30 18.19
CA ALA A 19 -4.94 18.66 17.15
C ALA A 19 -5.16 17.20 17.57
N LYS A 20 -6.37 16.89 18.06
CA LYS A 20 -6.73 15.55 18.51
C LYS A 20 -6.53 14.58 17.36
N VAL A 21 -5.53 13.71 17.48
CA VAL A 21 -5.25 12.66 16.51
C VAL A 21 -6.52 11.83 16.32
N THR A 22 -7.08 11.87 15.12
CA THR A 22 -8.26 11.06 14.79
C THR A 22 -7.80 9.67 14.39
N VAL A 23 -7.97 8.74 15.32
CA VAL A 23 -7.75 7.31 15.12
C VAL A 23 -8.61 6.81 13.96
N LYS A 24 -7.98 6.30 12.90
CA LYS A 24 -8.72 5.69 11.78
C LYS A 24 -9.27 4.34 12.20
N ASP A 25 -10.52 4.06 11.86
CA ASP A 25 -11.13 2.74 12.12
C ASP A 25 -10.47 1.66 11.26
N VAL A 26 -10.52 0.40 11.69
CA VAL A 26 -10.02 -0.75 10.92
C VAL A 26 -10.68 -0.84 9.54
N LYS A 27 -11.97 -0.46 9.43
CA LYS A 27 -12.69 -0.40 8.16
C LYS A 27 -12.03 0.54 7.14
N TYR A 28 -11.41 1.63 7.60
CA TYR A 28 -10.72 2.58 6.72
C TYR A 28 -9.66 1.88 5.87
N TYR A 29 -8.86 0.99 6.45
CA TYR A 29 -7.80 0.27 5.72
C TYR A 29 -8.35 -0.77 4.73
N ARG A 30 -9.50 -1.39 5.05
CA ARG A 30 -10.23 -2.25 4.10
C ARG A 30 -10.76 -1.43 2.93
N ASP A 31 -11.32 -0.26 3.21
CA ASP A 31 -11.84 0.64 2.18
C ASP A 31 -10.73 1.13 1.23
N LEU A 32 -9.50 1.34 1.75
CA LEU A 32 -8.32 1.64 0.91
C LEU A 32 -7.92 0.45 0.03
N THR A 33 -7.97 -0.77 0.56
CA THR A 33 -7.70 -1.97 -0.25
C THR A 33 -8.77 -2.14 -1.34
N ASN A 34 -10.02 -1.83 -1.03
CA ASN A 34 -11.13 -1.88 -1.99
C ASN A 34 -11.08 -0.75 -3.03
N SER A 35 -10.35 0.35 -2.76
CA SER A 35 -10.18 1.46 -3.70
C SER A 35 -8.96 1.32 -4.61
N LEU A 36 -8.26 0.19 -4.55
CA LEU A 36 -7.23 -0.14 -5.54
C LEU A 36 -7.84 -0.11 -6.94
N ARG A 37 -7.06 0.41 -7.89
CA ARG A 37 -7.44 0.43 -9.30
C ARG A 37 -7.70 -0.99 -9.78
N SER A 38 -8.87 -1.22 -10.36
CA SER A 38 -9.24 -2.52 -10.95
C SER A 38 -8.44 -2.84 -12.21
N GLU A 39 -7.86 -1.84 -12.86
CA GLU A 39 -6.98 -2.00 -14.02
C GLU A 39 -5.88 -0.94 -13.99
N ALA A 40 -4.70 -1.29 -14.48
CA ALA A 40 -3.64 -0.33 -14.75
C ALA A 40 -2.64 -0.89 -15.76
N THR A 41 -2.02 0.02 -16.51
CA THR A 41 -0.92 -0.29 -17.43
C THR A 41 0.36 0.34 -16.94
N PHE A 42 1.42 -0.44 -16.95
CA PHE A 42 2.76 -0.01 -16.58
C PHE A 42 3.74 -0.23 -17.72
N LYS A 43 4.77 0.60 -17.74
CA LYS A 43 5.89 0.53 -18.66
C LYS A 43 7.19 0.33 -17.89
N VAL A 44 7.99 -0.64 -18.32
CA VAL A 44 9.35 -0.85 -17.85
C VAL A 44 10.30 -0.08 -18.78
N PRO A 45 11.01 0.95 -18.31
CA PRO A 45 11.96 1.68 -19.14
C PRO A 45 13.24 0.84 -19.32
N MET A 46 13.44 0.28 -20.51
CA MET A 46 14.69 -0.37 -20.91
C MET A 46 15.30 0.34 -22.12
N ILE A 47 16.64 0.27 -22.24
CA ILE A 47 17.34 0.85 -23.38
C ILE A 47 17.04 -0.01 -24.62
N GLY A 48 16.41 0.58 -25.64
CA GLY A 48 16.18 -0.07 -26.94
C GLY A 48 15.00 -1.05 -27.01
N MET A 49 14.29 -1.30 -25.90
CA MET A 49 13.06 -2.09 -25.89
C MET A 49 12.07 -1.52 -24.87
N GLU A 50 10.78 -1.55 -25.20
CA GLU A 50 9.72 -1.20 -24.26
C GLU A 50 9.00 -2.48 -23.85
N GLN A 51 8.94 -2.74 -22.54
CA GLN A 51 8.08 -3.78 -22.00
C GLN A 51 6.90 -3.10 -21.31
N ILE A 52 5.70 -3.51 -21.71
CA ILE A 52 4.44 -3.05 -21.13
C ILE A 52 3.78 -4.25 -20.48
N PHE A 53 3.20 -4.02 -19.31
CA PHE A 53 2.28 -4.98 -18.71
C PHE A 53 1.01 -4.29 -18.24
N THR A 54 -0.10 -5.00 -18.32
CA THR A 54 -1.41 -4.53 -17.89
C THR A 54 -1.98 -5.56 -16.94
N TYR A 55 -2.55 -5.12 -15.83
CA TYR A 55 -3.33 -6.00 -14.98
C TYR A 55 -4.81 -5.63 -15.04
N GLN A 56 -5.65 -6.63 -14.82
CA GLN A 56 -7.05 -6.48 -14.47
C GLN A 56 -7.29 -7.28 -13.19
N LEU A 57 -7.87 -6.66 -12.17
CA LEU A 57 -8.19 -7.29 -10.91
C LEU A 57 -9.65 -7.06 -10.54
N LYS A 58 -10.22 -8.09 -9.92
CA LYS A 58 -11.53 -8.05 -9.29
C LYS A 58 -11.40 -8.73 -7.92
N LEU A 59 -11.55 -7.93 -6.87
CA LEU A 59 -11.48 -8.42 -5.49
C LEU A 59 -12.62 -9.39 -5.21
N ALA A 60 -12.29 -10.51 -4.55
CA ALA A 60 -13.22 -11.53 -4.10
C ALA A 60 -13.36 -11.50 -2.56
N ALA A 61 -13.41 -12.66 -1.91
CA ALA A 61 -13.54 -12.75 -0.46
C ALA A 61 -12.24 -12.34 0.26
N PRO A 62 -12.32 -11.58 1.35
CA PRO A 62 -11.15 -11.29 2.16
C PRO A 62 -10.71 -12.55 2.93
N ILE A 63 -9.40 -12.77 3.04
CA ILE A 63 -8.83 -13.89 3.81
C ILE A 63 -9.07 -13.66 5.31
N TYR A 64 -8.91 -12.41 5.75
CA TYR A 64 -9.21 -12.01 7.12
C TYR A 64 -10.55 -11.27 7.17
N PRO A 65 -11.43 -11.55 8.15
CA PRO A 65 -12.70 -10.84 8.28
C PRO A 65 -12.52 -9.31 8.36
N LYS A 66 -11.44 -8.86 9.00
CA LYS A 66 -11.01 -7.46 9.09
C LYS A 66 -9.49 -7.36 8.86
N PRO A 67 -8.99 -6.24 8.33
CA PRO A 67 -7.55 -5.96 8.32
C PRO A 67 -6.96 -6.09 9.73
N ILE A 68 -5.74 -6.64 9.80
CA ILE A 68 -4.98 -6.70 11.04
C ILE A 68 -4.32 -5.33 11.22
N VAL A 69 -4.49 -4.71 12.39
CA VAL A 69 -3.86 -3.42 12.71
C VAL A 69 -3.04 -3.56 13.98
N SER A 70 -1.93 -2.85 14.05
CA SER A 70 -1.07 -2.79 15.24
C SER A 70 -0.55 -1.38 15.45
N ASP A 71 -0.60 -0.92 16.69
CA ASP A 71 -0.06 0.38 17.08
C ASP A 71 1.28 0.18 17.79
N SER A 72 2.30 0.88 17.32
CA SER A 72 3.64 0.83 17.90
C SER A 72 4.03 2.22 18.39
N SER A 73 4.37 2.34 19.67
CA SER A 73 4.91 3.57 20.24
C SER A 73 6.33 3.82 19.74
N LEU A 74 6.67 5.09 19.53
CA LEU A 74 8.01 5.50 19.16
C LEU A 74 8.84 5.82 20.41
N GLY A 75 9.60 4.83 20.86
CA GLY A 75 10.51 5.00 21.98
C GLY A 75 9.77 5.25 23.29
N LEU A 76 10.19 6.28 24.02
CA LEU A 76 9.66 6.59 25.36
C LEU A 76 8.45 7.56 25.32
N ASP A 77 8.16 8.18 24.18
CA ASP A 77 7.04 9.10 24.04
C ASP A 77 5.77 8.34 23.66
N SER A 78 4.93 8.05 24.66
CA SER A 78 3.66 7.34 24.47
C SER A 78 2.66 8.12 23.61
N LYS A 79 2.90 9.41 23.36
CA LYS A 79 2.06 10.23 22.46
C LYS A 79 2.44 10.05 21.00
N LYS A 80 3.64 9.54 20.70
CA LYS A 80 4.10 9.23 19.35
C LYS A 80 3.93 7.75 19.08
N SER A 81 3.15 7.46 18.04
CA SER A 81 2.96 6.11 17.54
C SER A 81 2.74 6.08 16.03
N TYR A 82 2.97 4.93 15.44
CA TYR A 82 2.48 4.64 14.10
C TYR A 82 1.59 3.42 14.16
N ARG A 83 0.65 3.38 13.21
CA ARG A 83 -0.18 2.22 12.99
C ARG A 83 0.34 1.46 11.79
N THR A 84 0.64 0.18 11.95
CA THR A 84 0.75 -0.74 10.82
C THR A 84 -0.60 -1.37 10.54
N PHE A 85 -0.85 -1.67 9.27
CA PHE A 85 -2.04 -2.41 8.86
C PHE A 85 -1.69 -3.42 7.80
N PHE A 86 -2.37 -4.55 7.86
CA PHE A 86 -2.17 -5.69 6.99
C PHE A 86 -3.52 -6.20 6.51
N ASP A 87 -3.65 -6.41 5.20
CA ASP A 87 -4.85 -6.98 4.61
C ASP A 87 -4.50 -7.95 3.49
N ARG A 88 -5.38 -8.91 3.28
CA ARG A 88 -5.22 -9.91 2.22
C ARG A 88 -6.59 -10.31 1.69
N ILE A 89 -6.77 -10.18 0.38
CA ILE A 89 -8.05 -10.43 -0.28
C ILE A 89 -7.80 -11.33 -1.48
N PHE A 90 -8.60 -12.39 -1.62
CA PHE A 90 -8.61 -13.22 -2.81
C PHE A 90 -8.99 -12.41 -4.04
N LEU A 91 -8.53 -12.86 -5.19
CA LEU A 91 -8.95 -12.35 -6.47
C LEU A 91 -9.89 -13.35 -7.14
N ASP A 92 -10.85 -12.83 -7.91
CA ASP A 92 -11.73 -13.62 -8.78
C ASP A 92 -10.92 -14.25 -9.91
N ASP A 93 -11.36 -15.40 -10.43
CA ASP A 93 -10.71 -16.17 -11.52
C ASP A 93 -10.45 -15.35 -12.79
N ASN A 94 -11.17 -14.25 -13.00
CA ASN A 94 -10.96 -13.35 -14.13
C ASN A 94 -9.83 -12.32 -13.91
N SER A 95 -9.20 -12.33 -12.74
CA SER A 95 -8.11 -11.40 -12.41
C SER A 95 -6.80 -11.92 -12.98
N HIS A 96 -6.11 -11.09 -13.76
CA HIS A 96 -4.94 -11.51 -14.50
C HIS A 96 -3.98 -10.35 -14.78
N VAL A 97 -2.76 -10.70 -15.17
CA VAL A 97 -1.75 -9.77 -15.69
C VAL A 97 -1.28 -10.28 -17.05
N VAL A 98 -1.24 -9.38 -18.03
CA VAL A 98 -0.67 -9.64 -19.35
C VAL A 98 0.76 -9.09 -19.39
N ILE A 99 1.75 -9.96 -19.56
CA ILE A 99 3.17 -9.60 -19.63
C ILE A 99 3.76 -10.25 -20.89
N ASN A 100 4.29 -9.46 -21.82
CA ASN A 100 4.88 -9.96 -23.08
C ASN A 100 3.93 -10.88 -23.87
N GLY A 101 2.62 -10.63 -23.81
CA GLY A 101 1.58 -11.44 -24.45
C GLY A 101 1.22 -12.74 -23.70
N GLU A 102 1.87 -13.04 -22.57
CA GLU A 102 1.47 -14.13 -21.68
C GLU A 102 0.39 -13.63 -20.70
N ASP A 103 -0.72 -14.35 -20.63
CA ASP A 103 -1.81 -14.10 -19.69
C ASP A 103 -1.61 -14.95 -18.42
N ILE A 104 -1.43 -14.28 -17.28
CA ILE A 104 -1.05 -14.90 -16.01
C ILE A 104 -2.12 -14.60 -14.96
N PRO A 105 -2.78 -15.63 -14.39
CA PRO A 105 -3.81 -15.42 -13.39
C PRO A 105 -3.23 -14.85 -12.08
N LEU A 106 -3.90 -13.84 -11.53
CA LEU A 106 -3.61 -13.27 -10.22
C LEU A 106 -4.47 -13.98 -9.17
N THR A 107 -3.90 -14.23 -7.99
CA THR A 107 -4.52 -15.09 -6.96
C THR A 107 -5.05 -14.32 -5.76
N CYS A 108 -4.33 -13.30 -5.32
CA CYS A 108 -4.74 -12.44 -4.22
C CYS A 108 -4.04 -11.08 -4.32
N VAL A 109 -4.53 -10.13 -3.53
CA VAL A 109 -3.79 -8.94 -3.16
C VAL A 109 -3.29 -9.05 -1.72
N PHE A 110 -2.04 -8.67 -1.51
CA PHE A 110 -1.42 -8.53 -0.20
C PHE A 110 -1.10 -7.06 0.04
N ILE A 111 -1.51 -6.55 1.19
CA ILE A 111 -1.34 -5.17 1.61
C ILE A 111 -0.54 -5.14 2.90
N ASP A 112 0.57 -4.42 2.88
CA ASP A 112 1.31 -4.02 4.07
C ASP A 112 1.42 -2.51 4.10
N GLY A 113 0.96 -1.88 5.18
CA GLY A 113 0.93 -0.44 5.26
C GLY A 113 1.31 0.11 6.63
N GLN A 114 1.71 1.37 6.60
CA GLN A 114 2.09 2.15 7.76
C GLN A 114 1.48 3.55 7.67
N ASP A 115 0.81 3.96 8.74
CA ASP A 115 0.15 5.25 8.89
C ASP A 115 0.82 6.03 10.02
N ASN A 116 1.64 7.01 9.64
CA ASN A 116 2.40 7.86 10.57
C ASN A 116 1.59 9.09 11.02
N ARG A 117 0.45 9.38 10.37
CA ARG A 117 -0.45 10.50 10.72
C ARG A 117 -0.98 10.39 12.15
N TYR A 118 -0.88 9.20 12.74
CA TYR A 118 -1.23 8.92 14.13
C TYR A 118 -0.36 9.65 15.17
N SER A 119 0.83 10.12 14.80
CA SER A 119 1.67 10.97 15.67
C SER A 119 1.39 12.47 15.52
N GLY A 120 0.43 12.86 14.67
CA GLY A 120 0.13 14.25 14.37
C GLY A 120 1.05 14.88 13.32
N VAL A 121 0.70 16.10 12.90
CA VAL A 121 1.36 16.83 11.79
C VAL A 121 2.79 17.30 12.09
N THR A 122 3.21 17.23 13.35
CA THR A 122 4.54 17.66 13.80
C THR A 122 5.56 16.52 13.81
N ASP A 123 5.14 15.28 13.52
CA ASP A 123 6.04 14.16 13.42
C ASP A 123 6.89 14.27 12.13
N PRO A 124 8.23 14.26 12.23
CA PRO A 124 9.12 14.50 11.09
C PRO A 124 9.19 13.31 10.11
N ARG A 125 8.54 12.16 10.41
CA ARG A 125 8.64 10.97 9.56
C ARG A 125 7.93 11.19 8.23
N PHE A 126 8.63 10.83 7.17
CA PHE A 126 8.13 10.84 5.80
C PHE A 126 8.33 9.46 5.17
N PRO A 127 7.36 8.93 4.40
CA PRO A 127 6.05 9.53 4.11
C PRO A 127 5.10 9.43 5.32
N GLN A 128 4.10 10.31 5.36
CA GLN A 128 3.07 10.31 6.41
C GLN A 128 2.16 9.06 6.33
N PHE A 129 2.09 8.45 5.16
CA PHE A 129 1.37 7.22 4.89
C PHE A 129 2.14 6.43 3.83
N ILE A 130 2.16 5.11 3.96
CA ILE A 130 2.64 4.21 2.92
C ILE A 130 1.79 2.96 2.93
N MET A 131 1.33 2.55 1.75
CA MET A 131 0.65 1.29 1.53
C MET A 131 1.39 0.56 0.41
N ARG A 132 1.97 -0.59 0.76
CA ARG A 132 2.64 -1.49 -0.16
C ARG A 132 1.63 -2.51 -0.64
N VAL A 133 1.47 -2.59 -1.95
CA VAL A 133 0.50 -3.44 -2.62
C VAL A 133 1.25 -4.49 -3.42
N TYR A 134 0.90 -5.74 -3.21
CA TYR A 134 1.43 -6.88 -3.94
C TYR A 134 0.27 -7.59 -4.61
N LEU A 135 0.21 -7.57 -5.94
CA LEU A 135 -0.68 -8.39 -6.74
C LEU A 135 0.10 -9.63 -7.13
N VAL A 136 -0.23 -10.77 -6.52
CA VAL A 136 0.60 -11.97 -6.65
C VAL A 136 -0.07 -13.01 -7.54
N ALA A 137 0.70 -13.54 -8.47
CA ALA A 137 0.38 -14.73 -9.23
C ALA A 137 1.12 -15.91 -8.58
N ASN A 138 0.37 -16.94 -8.19
CA ASN A 138 0.92 -18.22 -7.72
C ASN A 138 1.74 -18.15 -6.41
N ASP A 139 1.23 -17.45 -5.39
CA ASP A 139 1.81 -17.44 -4.04
C ASP A 139 1.19 -18.55 -3.16
N TYR A 140 2.04 -19.40 -2.57
CA TYR A 140 1.63 -20.48 -1.65
C TYR A 140 0.77 -19.96 -0.49
N THR A 141 1.07 -18.76 -0.02
CA THR A 141 0.38 -18.14 1.12
C THR A 141 -1.03 -17.66 0.80
N CYS A 142 -1.39 -17.55 -0.49
CA CYS A 142 -2.75 -17.23 -0.88
C CYS A 142 -3.57 -18.50 -1.12
N THR A 143 -3.05 -19.46 -1.87
CA THR A 143 -3.89 -20.57 -2.33
C THR A 143 -3.18 -21.93 -2.35
N GLY A 144 -1.98 -22.05 -1.78
CA GLY A 144 -1.11 -23.21 -1.98
C GLY A 144 -0.59 -23.27 -3.43
N PRO A 145 0.11 -24.34 -3.84
CA PRO A 145 0.58 -24.46 -5.22
C PRO A 145 -0.63 -24.74 -6.14
N LEU A 146 -1.27 -23.69 -6.67
CA LEU A 146 -2.53 -23.81 -7.41
C LEU A 146 -2.40 -24.47 -8.78
N ASN A 147 -1.21 -24.54 -9.35
CA ASN A 147 -0.99 -25.22 -10.61
C ASN A 147 0.37 -25.90 -10.62
N PRO A 148 0.47 -27.15 -10.10
CA PRO A 148 1.60 -28.01 -10.43
C PRO A 148 1.61 -28.23 -11.96
N GLY A 149 2.39 -27.42 -12.69
CA GLY A 149 2.48 -27.45 -14.15
C GLY A 149 2.10 -26.16 -14.89
N PHE A 150 1.92 -25.02 -14.21
CA PHE A 150 1.86 -23.71 -14.90
C PHE A 150 3.24 -23.02 -14.91
N PRO A 151 3.68 -22.44 -16.05
CA PRO A 151 3.03 -22.52 -17.36
C PRO A 151 3.12 -23.95 -17.93
N LYS A 152 2.11 -24.37 -18.71
CA LYS A 152 2.00 -25.73 -19.28
C LYS A 152 3.24 -26.17 -20.09
N ASN A 153 4.03 -25.22 -20.56
CA ASN A 153 5.24 -25.42 -21.37
C ASN A 153 6.54 -25.03 -20.63
N GLY A 154 6.49 -24.80 -19.31
CA GLY A 154 7.65 -24.43 -18.50
C GLY A 154 8.54 -25.63 -18.22
N GLY A 155 9.84 -25.54 -18.53
CA GLY A 155 10.79 -26.64 -18.38
C GLY A 155 11.14 -27.03 -16.92
N LYS A 156 10.64 -26.32 -15.90
CA LYS A 156 10.90 -26.59 -14.47
C LYS A 156 9.72 -26.19 -13.57
N ALA A 157 9.48 -26.97 -12.51
CA ALA A 157 8.44 -26.76 -11.50
C ALA A 157 8.83 -25.77 -10.38
N GLU A 158 9.84 -24.93 -10.57
CA GLU A 158 10.45 -24.12 -9.51
C GLU A 158 9.79 -22.73 -9.40
N MET A 159 9.37 -22.38 -8.17
CA MET A 159 8.91 -21.07 -7.67
C MET A 159 8.79 -19.95 -8.71
N TRP A 160 7.59 -19.84 -9.28
CA TRP A 160 7.22 -18.78 -10.21
C TRP A 160 6.64 -17.61 -9.42
N ASP A 161 7.46 -16.94 -8.61
CA ASP A 161 7.04 -15.76 -7.85
C ASP A 161 6.86 -14.59 -8.84
N THR A 162 5.71 -14.54 -9.50
CA THR A 162 5.32 -13.41 -10.33
C THR A 162 4.43 -12.49 -9.50
N TYR A 163 4.85 -11.25 -9.31
CA TYR A 163 4.03 -10.27 -8.62
C TYR A 163 4.26 -8.88 -9.18
N ILE A 164 3.20 -8.08 -9.11
CA ILE A 164 3.29 -6.63 -9.28
C ILE A 164 3.35 -6.03 -7.89
N TYR A 165 4.38 -5.24 -7.66
CA TYR A 165 4.54 -4.45 -6.45
C TYR A 165 4.32 -2.98 -6.76
N PHE A 166 3.59 -2.28 -5.92
CA PHE A 166 3.62 -0.82 -5.93
C PHE A 166 3.35 -0.19 -4.57
N GLU A 167 3.85 1.03 -4.40
CA GLU A 167 3.65 1.83 -3.20
C GLU A 167 2.68 2.98 -3.45
N ILE A 168 1.73 3.16 -2.54
CA ILE A 168 0.85 4.32 -2.48
C ILE A 168 1.22 5.12 -1.24
N LYS A 169 1.70 6.35 -1.43
CA LYS A 169 2.11 7.25 -0.33
C LYS A 169 1.05 8.29 0.03
N ASP A 170 0.01 8.43 -0.80
CA ASP A 170 -1.15 9.29 -0.56
C ASP A 170 -2.45 8.48 -0.73
N PRO A 171 -3.17 8.20 0.37
CA PRO A 171 -4.40 7.38 0.35
C PRO A 171 -5.61 8.11 -0.24
N THR A 172 -5.46 9.39 -0.61
CA THR A 172 -6.54 10.20 -1.17
C THR A 172 -6.61 10.06 -2.70
N ILE A 173 -5.46 9.96 -3.35
CA ILE A 173 -5.35 9.80 -4.81
C ILE A 173 -5.14 8.33 -5.23
N MET A 174 -4.66 7.47 -4.33
CA MET A 174 -4.43 6.04 -4.57
C MET A 174 -3.56 5.76 -5.81
N LEU A 175 -2.60 6.65 -6.09
CA LEU A 175 -1.67 6.50 -7.21
C LEU A 175 -0.37 5.81 -6.78
N PRO A 176 0.09 4.80 -7.53
CA PRO A 176 1.44 4.27 -7.43
C PRO A 176 2.51 5.36 -7.54
N VAL A 177 3.41 5.43 -6.57
CA VAL A 177 4.60 6.30 -6.58
C VAL A 177 5.84 5.52 -6.99
N GLU A 178 5.94 4.27 -6.55
CA GLU A 178 6.96 3.32 -6.94
C GLU A 178 6.25 2.06 -7.41
N ALA A 179 6.72 1.47 -8.51
CA ALA A 179 6.19 0.21 -9.00
C ALA A 179 7.32 -0.70 -9.52
N LYS A 180 7.11 -1.99 -9.34
CA LYS A 180 8.01 -3.04 -9.81
C LYS A 180 7.18 -4.21 -10.31
N ILE A 181 7.72 -4.90 -11.30
CA ILE A 181 7.23 -6.22 -11.69
C ILE A 181 8.34 -7.22 -11.41
N ARG A 182 8.02 -8.24 -10.61
CA ARG A 182 8.79 -9.47 -10.63
C ARG A 182 8.09 -10.42 -11.59
N TYR A 183 8.77 -10.75 -12.68
CA TYR A 183 8.30 -11.74 -13.64
C TYR A 183 9.33 -12.86 -13.68
N ARG A 184 8.95 -13.99 -13.08
CA ARG A 184 9.84 -15.14 -12.85
C ARG A 184 10.99 -14.72 -11.92
N TRP A 185 12.24 -14.84 -12.37
CA TRP A 185 13.45 -14.51 -11.61
C TRP A 185 13.93 -13.07 -11.80
N ASN A 186 13.27 -12.32 -12.69
CA ASN A 186 13.69 -10.97 -13.03
C ASN A 186 12.77 -9.94 -12.37
N GLU A 187 13.37 -8.94 -11.72
CA GLU A 187 12.67 -7.80 -11.15
C GLU A 187 13.02 -6.55 -11.96
N PHE A 188 11.99 -5.80 -12.35
CA PHE A 188 12.15 -4.56 -13.10
C PHE A 188 11.35 -3.44 -12.45
N HIS A 189 11.94 -2.24 -12.46
CA HIS A 189 11.19 -1.02 -12.12
C HIS A 189 10.21 -0.68 -13.22
N ALA A 190 9.04 -0.19 -12.84
CA ALA A 190 7.98 0.15 -13.77
C ALA A 190 7.37 1.51 -13.41
N VAL A 191 6.77 2.15 -14.40
CA VAL A 191 6.10 3.44 -14.26
C VAL A 191 4.66 3.27 -14.72
N LEU A 192 3.71 3.79 -13.94
CA LEU A 192 2.30 3.83 -14.32
C LEU A 192 2.15 4.72 -15.58
N VAL A 193 1.47 4.21 -16.60
CA VAL A 193 1.18 4.96 -17.84
C VAL A 193 -0.31 5.10 -18.12
N ARG A 194 -1.16 4.25 -17.52
CA ARG A 194 -2.62 4.33 -17.61
C ARG A 194 -3.26 3.79 -16.34
#